data_AF-A0A914BV44-F1
#
_entry.id   AF-A0A914BV44-F1
#
_cell.length_a   1.000
_cell.length_b   1.000
_cell.length_c   1.000
_cell.angle_alpha   90.00
_cell.angle_beta   90.00
_cell.angle_gamma   90.00
#
_symmetry.space_group_name_H-M   'P 1'
#
loop_
_entity.id
_entity.type
_entity.pdbx_description
1 polymer ?
#
loop_
_entity_poly.entity_id
_entity_poly.type
_entity_poly.pdbx_seq_one_letter_code
_entity_poly.pdbx_strand_id
1 'polypeptide(L)'
;MGFVLAKIFDPPSPDTTCRDFWHIKGVIMDSQGPSEKIQRRPAGVLYVYDSRLIYKPRRCTCSRNAKQLQLKICDIQNVNDYNKFTSHNNGKTYSNHVIDVMFTDGPNSLHVGFITNDAEDISRRLNEICIKHRQKPKIFQFNSVDVEGVEIDLP
;
A
#
# COMPACT_ATOMS: atom_id res chain seq x y z
N MET A 1 14.10 27.45 -18.16
CA MET A 1 14.93 27.21 -16.96
C MET A 1 14.03 26.84 -15.76
N GLY A 2 13.32 25.69 -15.79
CA GLY A 2 12.25 25.41 -14.80
C GLY A 2 12.13 23.96 -14.32
N PHE A 3 13.10 23.10 -14.61
CA PHE A 3 12.98 21.65 -14.37
C PHE A 3 13.94 21.08 -13.31
N VAL A 4 14.80 21.90 -12.70
CA VAL A 4 15.86 21.41 -11.80
C VAL A 4 15.46 21.46 -10.31
N LEU A 5 14.49 22.30 -9.93
CA LEU A 5 14.06 22.45 -8.53
C LEU A 5 13.19 21.29 -8.02
N ALA A 6 12.57 20.50 -8.91
CA ALA A 6 11.66 19.43 -8.49
C ALA A 6 12.38 18.28 -7.74
N LYS A 7 13.67 18.06 -8.00
CA LYS A 7 14.45 16.98 -7.35
C LYS A 7 14.89 17.29 -5.91
N ILE A 8 14.91 18.56 -5.48
CA ILE A 8 15.39 18.95 -4.15
C ILE A 8 14.31 18.75 -3.07
N PHE A 9 13.04 18.71 -3.48
CA PHE A 9 11.89 18.63 -2.57
C PHE A 9 11.25 17.25 -2.49
N ASP A 10 11.80 16.28 -3.23
CA ASP A 10 11.43 14.90 -3.03
C ASP A 10 11.94 14.44 -1.66
N PRO A 11 11.11 13.73 -0.88
CA PRO A 11 11.59 13.11 0.34
C PRO A 11 12.78 12.20 -0.03
N PRO A 12 13.77 12.06 0.88
CA PRO A 12 14.92 11.19 0.63
C PRO A 12 14.42 9.82 0.20
N SER A 13 15.08 9.24 -0.80
CA SER A 13 14.78 7.89 -1.28
C SER A 13 14.68 6.96 -0.07
N PRO A 14 13.62 6.14 0.02
CA PRO A 14 13.51 5.18 1.12
C PRO A 14 14.76 4.28 1.12
N ASP A 15 15.10 3.74 2.30
CA ASP A 15 16.29 2.91 2.51
C ASP A 15 16.47 1.87 1.40
N THR A 16 17.71 1.45 1.12
CA THR A 16 18.06 0.51 0.03
C THR A 16 17.31 -0.83 0.08
N THR A 17 16.67 -1.15 1.20
CA THR A 17 15.78 -2.30 1.40
C THR A 17 14.38 -2.11 0.81
N CYS A 18 13.99 -0.89 0.47
CA CYS A 18 12.69 -0.54 -0.07
C CYS A 18 12.68 -0.76 -1.59
N ARG A 19 12.09 -1.87 -2.02
CA ARG A 19 12.09 -2.30 -3.43
C ARG A 19 11.06 -1.56 -4.29
N ASP A 20 9.95 -1.15 -3.68
CA ASP A 20 8.81 -0.59 -4.39
C ASP A 20 8.49 0.82 -3.84
N PHE A 21 8.73 1.84 -4.66
CA PHE A 21 8.41 3.24 -4.37
C PHE A 21 7.77 3.91 -5.59
N TRP A 22 6.81 4.79 -5.35
CA TRP A 22 6.04 5.47 -6.38
C TRP A 22 5.77 6.92 -6.00
N HIS A 23 5.84 7.81 -6.99
CA HIS A 23 5.44 9.19 -6.83
C HIS A 23 3.93 9.31 -7.07
N ILE A 24 3.25 9.97 -6.14
CA ILE A 24 1.81 10.21 -6.24
C ILE A 24 1.50 11.70 -6.22
N LYS A 25 0.47 12.10 -6.97
CA LYS A 25 0.05 13.50 -7.11
C LYS A 25 -0.78 13.99 -5.93
N GLY A 26 -1.40 13.09 -5.19
CA GLY A 26 -2.20 13.42 -4.02
C GLY A 26 -2.83 12.19 -3.37
N VAL A 27 -3.38 12.39 -2.18
CA VAL A 27 -4.12 11.35 -1.45
C VAL A 27 -5.46 11.92 -1.02
N ILE A 28 -6.51 11.13 -1.19
CA ILE A 28 -7.84 11.41 -0.68
C ILE A 28 -8.12 10.34 0.38
N MET A 29 -8.45 10.76 1.59
CA MET A 29 -8.81 9.87 2.68
C MET A 29 -10.26 10.14 3.07
N ASP A 30 -11.03 9.08 3.15
CA ASP A 30 -12.42 9.07 3.58
C ASP A 30 -12.55 8.04 4.71
N SER A 31 -12.72 8.52 5.94
CA SER A 31 -12.87 7.65 7.11
C SER A 31 -14.35 7.50 7.46
N GLN A 32 -14.86 6.28 7.58
CA GLN A 32 -16.17 6.02 8.19
C GLN A 32 -16.07 6.22 9.71
N GLY A 33 -16.18 7.47 10.16
CA GLY A 33 -16.21 7.84 11.57
C GLY A 33 -17.05 9.09 11.79
N PRO A 34 -17.28 9.51 13.06
CA PRO A 34 -18.20 10.61 13.41
C PRO A 34 -17.77 11.98 12.85
N SER A 35 -16.55 12.09 12.32
CA SER A 35 -16.11 13.26 11.55
C SER A 35 -16.06 12.89 10.06
N GLU A 36 -17.18 13.14 9.37
CA GLU A 36 -17.37 12.92 7.92
C GLU A 36 -16.57 13.91 7.05
N LYS A 37 -15.29 14.11 7.34
CA LYS A 37 -14.43 15.04 6.62
C LYS A 37 -13.50 14.27 5.70
N ILE A 38 -13.75 14.36 4.39
CA ILE A 38 -12.81 13.96 3.36
C ILE A 38 -11.53 14.78 3.54
N GLN A 39 -10.43 14.12 3.89
CA GLN A 39 -9.13 14.76 4.02
C GLN A 39 -8.34 14.58 2.73
N ARG A 40 -7.91 15.69 2.13
CA ARG A 40 -7.00 15.66 0.99
C ARG A 40 -5.58 15.99 1.46
N ARG A 41 -4.62 15.17 1.04
CA ARG A 41 -3.19 15.40 1.25
C ARG A 41 -2.52 15.73 -0.09
N PRO A 42 -1.45 16.55 -0.06
CA PRO A 42 -0.73 16.98 -1.25
C PRO A 42 0.02 15.83 -1.95
N ALA A 43 0.79 16.14 -2.98
CA ALA A 43 1.69 15.19 -3.63
C ALA A 43 2.77 14.67 -2.68
N GLY A 44 3.20 13.44 -2.91
CA GLY A 44 4.18 12.76 -2.07
C GLY A 44 4.74 11.50 -2.70
N VAL A 45 5.40 10.71 -1.88
CA VAL A 45 5.96 9.40 -2.25
C VAL A 45 5.26 8.34 -1.42
N LEU A 46 4.78 7.32 -2.12
CA LEU A 46 4.23 6.10 -1.57
C LEU A 46 5.31 5.02 -1.66
N TYR A 47 5.56 4.30 -0.58
CA TYR A 47 6.54 3.23 -0.60
C TYR A 47 6.14 2.11 0.36
N VAL A 48 6.63 0.90 0.07
CA VAL A 48 6.35 -0.29 0.87
C VAL A 48 7.58 -0.65 1.70
N TYR A 49 7.42 -0.71 3.01
CA TYR A 49 8.49 -1.05 3.94
C TYR A 49 7.95 -1.88 5.10
N ASP A 50 8.62 -3.00 5.41
CA ASP A 50 8.31 -3.84 6.58
C ASP A 50 6.81 -4.14 6.74
N SER A 51 6.20 -4.64 5.65
CA SER A 51 4.76 -4.97 5.61
C SER A 51 3.81 -3.80 5.87
N ARG A 52 4.31 -2.56 5.69
CA ARG A 52 3.53 -1.33 5.81
C ARG A 52 3.60 -0.54 4.51
N LEU A 53 2.45 0.00 4.13
CA LEU A 53 2.31 1.01 3.10
C LEU A 53 2.47 2.39 3.74
N ILE A 54 3.52 3.10 3.33
CA ILE A 54 3.87 4.38 3.92
C ILE A 54 3.76 5.48 2.88
N TYR A 55 3.01 6.52 3.20
CA TYR A 55 2.94 7.73 2.41
C TYR A 55 3.65 8.89 3.13
N LYS A 56 4.60 9.51 2.43
CA LYS A 56 5.33 10.70 2.86
C LYS A 56 5.04 11.88 1.91
N PRO A 57 4.50 13.01 2.43
CA PRO A 57 4.28 14.20 1.62
C PRO A 57 5.61 14.88 1.23
N ARG A 58 5.63 15.60 0.10
CA ARG A 58 6.76 16.45 -0.29
C ARG A 58 6.88 17.64 0.64
N ARG A 59 8.10 17.97 1.07
CA ARG A 59 8.39 19.04 2.07
C ARG A 59 8.07 20.46 1.58
N CYS A 60 7.75 20.63 0.30
CA CYS A 60 7.54 21.94 -0.31
C CYS A 60 6.11 22.47 -0.26
N THR A 61 5.14 21.68 0.20
CA THR A 61 3.76 22.17 0.32
C THR A 61 3.57 22.80 1.69
N CYS A 62 3.13 24.06 1.72
CA CYS A 62 2.84 24.90 2.90
C CYS A 62 1.75 24.36 3.84
N SER A 63 1.52 23.04 3.86
CA SER A 63 0.59 22.39 4.77
C SER A 63 1.32 22.07 6.07
N ARG A 64 1.06 22.89 7.10
CA ARG A 64 1.53 22.71 8.49
C ARG A 64 1.21 21.33 9.11
N ASN A 65 0.39 20.51 8.46
CA ASN A 65 -0.14 19.25 8.98
C ASN A 65 0.15 18.03 8.09
N ALA A 66 1.18 18.09 7.24
CA ALA A 66 1.53 16.98 6.36
C ALA A 66 2.18 15.81 7.15
N LYS A 67 1.37 15.15 7.99
CA LYS A 67 1.77 13.95 8.73
C LYS A 67 1.98 12.80 7.75
N GLN A 68 2.98 11.98 8.04
CA GLN A 68 3.16 10.69 7.37
C GLN A 68 1.93 9.81 7.63
N LEU A 69 1.50 9.08 6.61
CA LEU A 69 0.46 8.06 6.75
C LEU A 69 1.15 6.70 6.73
N GLN A 70 0.84 5.86 7.72
CA GLN A 70 1.34 4.49 7.79
C GLN A 70 0.12 3.58 7.89
N LEU A 71 0.03 2.62 6.97
CA LEU A 71 -1.05 1.66 6.90
C LEU A 71 -0.43 0.26 6.83
N LYS A 72 -0.99 -0.73 7.52
CA LYS A 72 -0.47 -2.10 7.43
C LYS A 72 -1.05 -2.77 6.19
N ILE A 73 -0.22 -3.56 5.50
CA ILE A 73 -0.65 -4.30 4.31
C ILE A 73 -1.70 -5.36 4.66
N CYS A 74 -1.65 -5.89 5.89
CA CYS A 74 -2.65 -6.85 6.39
C CYS A 74 -4.07 -6.28 6.40
N ASP A 75 -4.22 -4.97 6.63
CA ASP A 75 -5.51 -4.32 6.82
C ASP A 75 -6.14 -3.89 5.48
N ILE A 76 -5.37 -3.98 4.38
CA ILE A 76 -5.88 -3.77 3.03
C ILE A 76 -6.83 -4.92 2.72
N GLN A 77 -8.08 -4.63 2.39
CA GLN A 77 -9.03 -5.65 1.90
C GLN A 77 -8.95 -5.79 0.39
N ASN A 78 -9.12 -4.68 -0.32
CA ASN A 78 -9.15 -4.60 -1.78
C ASN A 78 -8.32 -3.41 -2.28
N VAL A 79 -7.68 -3.60 -3.42
CA VAL A 79 -6.97 -2.59 -4.20
C VAL A 79 -7.52 -2.62 -5.61
N ASN A 80 -8.20 -1.55 -6.02
CA ASN A 80 -8.77 -1.39 -7.35
C ASN A 80 -8.24 -0.12 -8.00
N ASP A 81 -8.03 -0.13 -9.30
CA ASP A 81 -7.79 1.07 -10.08
C ASP A 81 -9.10 1.60 -10.67
N TYR A 82 -9.30 2.90 -10.58
CA TYR A 82 -10.43 3.58 -11.20
C TYR A 82 -9.98 4.89 -11.84
N ASN A 83 -10.64 5.27 -12.93
CA ASN A 83 -10.48 6.59 -13.55
C ASN A 83 -11.27 7.69 -12.83
N LYS A 84 -12.02 7.31 -11.78
CA LYS A 84 -12.81 8.19 -10.93
C LYS A 84 -12.78 7.66 -9.50
N PHE A 85 -12.47 8.52 -8.54
CA PHE A 85 -12.64 8.20 -7.12
C PHE A 85 -14.02 8.63 -6.66
N THR A 86 -14.84 7.68 -6.21
CA THR A 86 -16.15 7.97 -5.63
C THR A 86 -16.02 7.84 -4.11
N SER A 87 -16.13 8.95 -3.38
CA SER A 87 -16.17 8.91 -1.92
C SER A 87 -17.38 8.12 -1.46
N HIS A 88 -17.16 7.13 -0.60
CA HIS A 88 -18.20 6.25 -0.10
C HIS A 88 -19.19 7.02 0.80
N ASN A 89 -18.72 8.05 1.51
CA ASN A 89 -19.55 8.80 2.46
C ASN A 89 -20.34 9.97 1.83
N ASN A 90 -19.81 10.62 0.79
CA ASN A 90 -20.40 11.86 0.24
C ASN A 90 -20.94 11.70 -1.18
N GLY A 91 -20.71 10.55 -1.83
CA GLY A 91 -21.04 10.34 -3.25
C GLY A 91 -20.29 11.27 -4.21
N LYS A 92 -19.36 12.08 -3.71
CA LYS A 92 -18.56 13.01 -4.51
C LYS A 92 -17.58 12.22 -5.36
N THR A 93 -17.64 12.47 -6.66
CA THR A 93 -16.76 11.85 -7.64
C THR A 93 -15.63 12.81 -8.00
N TYR A 94 -14.40 12.30 -8.02
CA TYR A 94 -13.22 13.02 -8.50
C TYR A 94 -12.68 12.28 -9.71
N SER A 95 -12.76 12.92 -10.88
CA SER A 95 -12.32 12.36 -12.16
C SER A 95 -10.81 12.42 -12.34
N ASN A 96 -10.10 11.64 -11.54
CA ASN A 96 -8.66 11.43 -11.66
C ASN A 96 -8.38 9.94 -11.74
N HIS A 97 -7.25 9.56 -12.36
CA HIS A 97 -6.70 8.22 -12.20
C HIS A 97 -6.31 8.02 -10.73
N VAL A 98 -7.04 7.13 -10.05
CA VAL A 98 -6.92 6.89 -8.63
C VAL A 98 -6.84 5.41 -8.36
N ILE A 99 -5.92 5.03 -7.49
CA ILE A 99 -5.90 3.72 -6.88
C ILE A 99 -6.77 3.81 -5.64
N ASP A 100 -7.87 3.09 -5.68
CA ASP A 100 -8.77 2.94 -4.56
C ASP A 100 -8.32 1.77 -3.69
N VAL A 101 -8.03 2.08 -2.43
CA VAL A 101 -7.64 1.10 -1.43
C VAL A 101 -8.58 1.17 -0.24
N MET A 102 -9.28 0.06 0.00
CA MET A 102 -10.13 -0.12 1.15
C MET A 102 -9.35 -0.80 2.27
N PHE A 103 -9.27 -0.12 3.41
CA PHE A 103 -8.65 -0.62 4.63
C PHE A 103 -9.72 -0.91 5.68
N THR A 104 -9.52 -1.96 6.46
CA THR A 104 -10.42 -2.34 7.55
C THR A 104 -9.60 -2.57 8.80
N ASP A 105 -9.68 -1.62 9.74
CA ASP A 105 -9.05 -1.69 11.05
C ASP A 105 -10.16 -1.81 12.11
N GLY A 106 -10.66 -3.04 12.26
CA GLY A 106 -11.78 -3.35 13.17
C GLY A 106 -13.11 -2.72 12.71
N PRO A 107 -13.82 -1.95 13.57
CA PRO A 107 -15.12 -1.35 13.23
C PRO A 107 -15.01 -0.14 12.29
N ASN A 108 -13.81 0.39 12.07
CA ASN A 108 -13.59 1.55 11.24
C ASN A 108 -13.07 1.10 9.87
N SER A 109 -13.85 1.37 8.82
CA SER A 109 -13.33 1.28 7.45
C SER A 109 -12.69 2.61 7.06
N LEU A 110 -11.50 2.53 6.48
CA LEU A 110 -10.78 3.67 5.95
C LEU A 110 -10.65 3.49 4.44
N HIS A 111 -11.24 4.41 3.69
CA HIS A 111 -11.22 4.43 2.24
C HIS A 111 -10.18 5.44 1.78
N VAL A 112 -9.16 4.99 1.05
CA VAL A 112 -8.04 5.84 0.62
C VAL A 112 -7.86 5.78 -0.88
N GLY A 113 -7.95 6.93 -1.53
CA GLY A 113 -7.65 7.11 -2.94
C GLY A 113 -6.26 7.73 -3.15
N PHE A 114 -5.37 7.02 -3.83
CA PHE A 114 -4.07 7.57 -4.26
C PHE A 114 -4.13 8.06 -5.70
N ILE A 115 -3.93 9.36 -5.92
CA ILE A 115 -3.98 9.96 -7.26
C ILE A 115 -2.63 9.77 -7.95
N THR A 116 -2.62 9.08 -9.09
CA THR A 116 -1.41 8.79 -9.85
C THR A 116 -1.74 8.53 -11.32
N ASN A 117 -0.78 8.75 -12.21
CA ASN A 117 -0.95 8.43 -13.64
C ASN A 117 -0.78 6.92 -13.90
N ASP A 118 0.06 6.26 -13.11
CA ASP A 118 0.45 4.86 -13.30
C ASP A 118 -0.39 3.95 -12.38
N ALA A 119 -1.70 4.21 -12.32
CA ALA A 119 -2.59 3.58 -11.35
C ALA A 119 -2.67 2.06 -11.53
N GLU A 120 -2.67 1.59 -12.78
CA GLU A 120 -2.72 0.18 -13.14
C GLU A 120 -1.46 -0.59 -12.71
N ASP A 121 -0.28 -0.04 -12.98
CA ASP A 121 0.98 -0.70 -12.62
C ASP A 121 1.15 -0.79 -11.11
N ILE A 122 0.77 0.28 -10.40
CA ILE A 122 0.85 0.32 -8.94
C ILE A 122 -0.22 -0.57 -8.32
N SER A 123 -1.46 -0.61 -8.85
CA SER A 123 -2.52 -1.50 -8.35
C SER A 123 -2.13 -2.97 -8.51
N ARG A 124 -1.62 -3.35 -9.69
CA ARG A 124 -1.10 -4.69 -9.97
C ARG A 124 0.01 -5.06 -9.00
N ARG A 125 0.99 -4.17 -8.81
CA ARG A 125 2.13 -4.42 -7.93
C ARG A 125 1.74 -4.49 -6.45
N LEU A 126 0.84 -3.63 -5.99
CA LEU A 126 0.29 -3.69 -4.63
C LEU A 126 -0.49 -5.00 -4.41
N ASN A 127 -1.28 -5.44 -5.38
CA ASN A 127 -1.98 -6.72 -5.30
C ASN A 127 -1.01 -7.90 -5.21
N GLU A 128 0.07 -7.92 -5.98
CA GLU A 128 1.12 -8.94 -5.85
C GLU A 128 1.74 -8.96 -4.43
N ILE A 129 2.03 -7.78 -3.88
CA ILE A 129 2.59 -7.65 -2.52
C ILE A 129 1.59 -8.16 -1.48
N CYS A 130 0.32 -7.77 -1.58
CA CYS A 130 -0.75 -8.23 -0.70
C CYS A 130 -0.90 -9.76 -0.75
N ILE A 131 -0.88 -10.37 -1.94
CA ILE A 131 -0.98 -11.81 -2.12
C ILE A 131 0.24 -12.51 -1.50
N LYS A 132 1.46 -12.06 -1.81
CA LYS A 132 2.69 -12.63 -1.23
C LYS A 132 2.70 -12.52 0.29
N HIS A 133 2.22 -11.41 0.84
CA HIS A 133 2.14 -11.20 2.28
C HIS A 133 1.07 -12.09 2.96
N ARG A 134 -0.03 -12.41 2.26
CA ARG A 134 -1.11 -13.27 2.78
C ARG A 134 -0.84 -14.78 2.61
N GLN A 135 0.13 -15.17 1.77
CA GLN A 135 0.50 -16.58 1.63
C GLN A 135 1.08 -17.09 2.95
N LYS A 136 0.34 -17.96 3.65
CA LYS A 136 0.85 -18.70 4.82
C LYS A 136 2.17 -19.39 4.43
N PRO A 137 3.20 -19.37 5.30
CA PRO A 137 4.38 -20.17 5.06
C PRO A 137 3.95 -21.63 4.94
N LYS A 138 4.26 -22.25 3.80
CA LYS A 138 4.06 -23.70 3.62
C LYS A 138 5.01 -24.40 4.59
N ILE A 139 4.48 -24.85 5.72
CA ILE A 139 5.20 -25.73 6.63
C ILE A 139 5.31 -27.07 5.90
N PHE A 140 6.48 -27.34 5.33
CA PHE A 140 6.81 -28.66 4.84
C PHE A 140 7.04 -29.56 6.06
N GLN A 141 6.02 -30.31 6.45
CA GLN A 141 6.21 -31.44 7.34
C GLN A 141 6.89 -32.54 6.52
N PHE A 142 8.19 -32.71 6.76
CA PHE A 142 8.87 -33.94 6.36
C PHE A 142 8.32 -35.04 7.27
N ASN A 143 7.33 -35.79 6.79
CA ASN A 143 6.99 -37.06 7.40
C ASN A 143 8.26 -37.92 7.28
N SER A 144 8.89 -38.20 8.41
CA SER A 144 9.96 -39.19 8.51
C SER A 144 9.39 -40.50 7.99
N VAL A 145 9.90 -40.98 6.86
CA VAL A 145 9.66 -42.33 6.40
C VAL A 145 10.39 -43.24 7.38
N ASP A 146 9.64 -43.98 8.20
CA ASP A 146 10.18 -45.12 8.93
C ASP A 146 10.63 -46.14 7.89
N VAL A 147 11.95 -46.25 7.73
CA VAL A 147 12.56 -47.30 6.91
C VAL A 147 12.37 -48.60 7.69
N GLU A 148 11.42 -49.43 7.26
CA GLU A 148 11.23 -50.79 7.78
C GLU A 148 12.57 -51.54 7.77
N GLY A 149 12.87 -52.18 8.89
CA GLY A 149 14.15 -52.82 9.17
C GLY A 149 14.53 -53.83 8.08
N VAL A 150 15.74 -53.68 7.55
CA VAL A 150 16.37 -54.72 6.74
C VAL A 150 16.77 -55.85 7.68
N GLU A 151 16.04 -56.96 7.64
CA GLU A 151 16.50 -58.21 8.23
C GLU A 151 17.73 -58.69 7.45
N ILE A 152 18.87 -58.79 8.13
CA ILE A 152 20.11 -59.31 7.56
C ILE A 152 20.13 -60.81 7.86
N ASP A 153 19.86 -61.64 6.87
CA ASP A 153 20.15 -63.08 6.96
C ASP A 153 21.67 -63.30 6.82
N LEU A 154 22.25 -63.90 7.85
CA LEU A 154 23.67 -64.26 7.95
C LEU A 154 23.93 -65.63 7.29
N PRO A 155 25.01 -65.79 6.50
CA PRO A 155 25.62 -67.10 6.25
C PRO A 155 26.58 -67.53 7.38
#